data_AF-A0A948DPG7-F1
#
_entry.id   AF-A0A948DPG7-F1
#
_cell.length_a   1.000
_cell.length_b   1.000
_cell.length_c   1.000
_cell.angle_alpha   90.00
_cell.angle_beta   90.00
_cell.angle_gamma   90.00
#
_symmetry.space_group_name_H-M   'P 1'
#
loop_
_entity.id
_entity.type
_entity.pdbx_description
1 polymer ?
#
loop_
_entity_poly.entity_id
_entity_poly.type
_entity_poly.pdbx_seq_one_letter_code
_entity_poly.pdbx_strand_id
1 'polypeptide(L)'
;TVNHRLKNEPELIIADPRGEGWLITMKPGNLESDLKKLLFGRKALSWYQREEKEIIARTDLILKHNPQAVGPTMQDGGVRIGCLHDMLNIVSSKQRAQILDFSIDRTKYSQRLFG
;
A
#
# COMPACT_ATOMS: atom_id res chain seq x y z
N THR A 1 22.22 18.99 -12.40
CA THR A 1 21.94 19.47 -11.03
C THR A 1 21.14 18.44 -10.28
N VAL A 2 21.33 18.31 -8.97
CA VAL A 2 20.53 17.42 -8.10
C VAL A 2 19.56 18.26 -7.29
N ASN A 3 18.36 17.75 -7.00
CA ASN A 3 17.40 18.44 -6.15
C ASN A 3 17.80 18.31 -4.67
N HIS A 4 18.36 19.38 -4.12
CA HIS A 4 18.79 19.39 -2.72
C HIS A 4 17.64 19.46 -1.71
N ARG A 5 16.44 19.89 -2.12
CA ARG A 5 15.26 19.98 -1.24
C ARG A 5 14.86 18.62 -0.70
N LEU A 6 14.99 17.57 -1.51
CA LEU A 6 14.64 16.20 -1.13
C LEU A 6 15.44 15.65 0.07
N LYS A 7 16.53 16.31 0.48
CA LYS A 7 17.22 15.97 1.74
C LYS A 7 16.39 16.30 2.98
N ASN A 8 15.63 17.39 2.92
CA ASN A 8 14.84 17.90 4.05
C ASN A 8 13.34 17.65 3.85
N GLU A 9 12.91 17.51 2.60
CA GLU A 9 11.50 17.35 2.17
C GLU A 9 11.35 16.10 1.27
N PRO A 10 11.65 14.88 1.76
CA PRO A 10 11.58 13.66 0.95
C PRO A 10 10.16 13.31 0.48
N GLU A 11 9.14 13.79 1.17
CA GLU A 11 7.72 13.60 0.84
C GLU A 11 7.34 14.18 -0.52
N LEU A 12 8.09 15.14 -1.05
CA LEU A 12 7.86 15.71 -2.38
C LEU A 12 7.92 14.66 -3.50
N ILE A 13 8.70 13.57 -3.31
CA ILE A 13 8.75 12.45 -4.26
C ILE A 13 7.38 11.82 -4.45
N ILE A 14 6.56 11.80 -3.39
CA ILE A 14 5.23 11.20 -3.38
C ILE A 14 4.16 12.25 -3.68
N ALA A 15 4.25 13.41 -3.03
CA ALA A 15 3.23 14.45 -3.09
C ALA A 15 3.20 15.19 -4.43
N ASP A 16 4.37 15.44 -5.02
CA ASP A 16 4.49 16.12 -6.31
C ASP A 16 5.63 15.53 -7.17
N PRO A 17 5.48 14.28 -7.64
CA PRO A 17 6.54 13.55 -8.35
C PRO A 17 7.00 14.20 -9.66
N ARG A 18 6.18 15.09 -10.25
CA ARG A 18 6.43 15.70 -11.56
C ARG A 18 6.78 17.20 -11.47
N GLY A 19 6.42 17.88 -10.39
CA GLY A 19 6.85 19.24 -10.10
C GLY A 19 8.08 19.21 -9.18
N GLU A 20 7.90 19.58 -7.92
CA GLU A 20 9.00 19.78 -6.96
C GLU A 20 9.73 18.50 -6.54
N GLY A 21 9.16 17.33 -6.84
CA GLY A 21 9.73 16.01 -6.58
C GLY A 21 10.79 15.53 -7.59
N TRP A 22 11.21 16.36 -8.55
CA TRP A 22 12.24 15.97 -9.53
C TRP A 22 13.56 15.58 -8.83
N LEU A 23 14.27 14.58 -9.35
CA LEU A 23 15.51 14.08 -8.72
C LEU A 23 16.76 14.80 -9.24
N ILE A 24 16.95 14.77 -10.56
CA ILE A 24 18.17 15.23 -11.24
C ILE A 24 17.82 15.88 -12.58
N THR A 25 18.52 16.96 -12.92
CA THR A 25 18.60 17.50 -14.27
C THR A 25 19.98 17.24 -14.85
N MET A 26 20.07 16.85 -16.11
CA MET A 26 21.35 16.55 -16.77
C MET A 26 21.33 17.00 -18.22
N LYS A 27 22.52 17.25 -18.79
CA LYS A 27 22.66 17.48 -20.22
C LYS A 27 22.79 16.13 -20.94
N PRO A 28 21.83 15.72 -21.77
CA PRO A 28 21.94 14.46 -22.51
C PRO A 28 23.05 14.56 -23.55
N GLY A 29 23.76 13.44 -23.78
CA GLY A 29 24.77 13.35 -24.84
C GLY A 29 24.14 13.29 -26.23
N ASN A 30 23.10 12.45 -26.42
CA ASN A 30 22.32 12.37 -27.65
C ASN A 30 20.85 12.07 -27.33
N LEU A 31 20.08 13.15 -27.10
CA LEU A 31 18.68 13.06 -26.68
C LEU A 31 17.80 12.27 -27.67
N GLU A 32 17.99 12.45 -28.98
CA GLU A 32 17.15 11.79 -29.98
C GLU A 32 17.34 10.26 -29.97
N SER A 33 18.60 9.80 -29.91
CA SER A 33 18.91 8.37 -29.85
C SER A 33 18.40 7.72 -28.56
N ASP A 34 18.53 8.43 -27.44
CA ASP A 34 18.14 7.90 -26.13
C ASP A 34 16.61 7.84 -25.99
N LEU A 35 15.89 8.86 -26.46
CA LEU A 35 14.43 8.86 -26.46
C LEU A 35 13.86 7.67 -27.25
N LYS A 36 14.44 7.30 -28.40
CA LYS A 36 13.97 6.14 -29.18
C LYS A 36 14.02 4.80 -28.42
N LYS A 37 14.84 4.70 -27.36
CA LYS A 37 14.99 3.49 -26.53
C LYS A 37 14.05 3.46 -25.34
N LEU A 38 13.33 4.56 -25.05
CA LEU A 38 12.44 4.67 -23.90
C LEU A 38 10.99 4.29 -24.27
N LEU A 39 10.25 3.83 -23.26
CA LEU A 39 8.82 3.55 -23.38
C LEU A 39 8.00 4.82 -23.10
N PHE A 40 7.01 5.08 -23.95
CA PHE A 40 6.09 6.20 -23.77
C PHE A 40 4.63 5.77 -23.92
N GLY A 41 3.74 6.55 -23.31
CA GLY A 41 2.29 6.43 -23.47
C GLY A 41 1.78 5.00 -23.30
N ARG A 42 1.05 4.50 -24.31
CA ARG A 42 0.45 3.16 -24.28
C ARG A 42 1.47 2.04 -24.09
N LYS A 43 2.67 2.15 -24.67
CA LYS A 43 3.72 1.12 -24.51
C LYS A 43 4.21 1.03 -23.07
N ALA A 44 4.41 2.17 -22.41
CA ALA A 44 4.77 2.21 -21.00
C ALA A 44 3.64 1.65 -20.13
N LEU A 45 2.38 2.03 -20.40
CA LEU A 45 1.23 1.53 -19.65
C LEU A 45 1.06 0.00 -19.77
N SER A 46 1.16 -0.55 -20.98
CA SER A 46 1.08 -2.00 -21.19
C SER A 46 2.23 -2.75 -20.51
N TRP A 47 3.43 -2.16 -20.48
CA TRP A 47 4.55 -2.70 -19.72
C TRP A 47 4.22 -2.74 -18.22
N TYR A 48 3.77 -1.63 -17.63
CA TYR A 48 3.41 -1.59 -16.21
C TYR A 48 2.34 -2.63 -15.83
N GLN A 49 1.27 -2.73 -16.62
CA GLN A 49 0.20 -3.69 -16.37
C GLN A 49 0.65 -5.15 -16.46
N ARG A 50 1.63 -5.43 -17.35
CA ARG A 50 2.20 -6.78 -17.46
C ARG A 50 3.06 -7.11 -16.24
N GLU A 51 3.92 -6.19 -15.81
CA GLU A 51 4.76 -6.39 -14.62
C GLU A 51 3.90 -6.55 -13.35
N GLU A 52 2.84 -5.74 -13.20
CA GLU A 52 1.88 -5.85 -12.09
C GLU A 52 1.26 -7.25 -12.04
N LYS A 53 0.74 -7.75 -13.18
CA LYS A 53 0.16 -9.09 -13.27
C LYS A 53 1.17 -10.19 -12.94
N GLU A 54 2.41 -10.03 -13.39
CA GLU A 54 3.48 -10.99 -13.12
C GLU A 54 3.82 -11.06 -11.62
N ILE A 55 3.93 -9.89 -10.97
CA ILE A 55 4.18 -9.81 -9.52
C ILE A 55 3.04 -10.47 -8.75
N ILE A 56 1.78 -10.19 -9.11
CA ILE A 56 0.60 -10.81 -8.49
C ILE A 56 0.64 -12.33 -8.66
N ALA A 57 0.85 -12.81 -9.89
CA ALA A 57 0.90 -14.25 -10.15
C ALA A 57 2.01 -14.96 -9.37
N ARG A 58 3.21 -14.37 -9.29
CA ARG A 58 4.32 -14.92 -8.50
C ARG A 58 3.99 -14.94 -7.01
N THR A 59 3.40 -13.87 -6.49
CA THR A 59 2.97 -13.78 -5.08
C THR A 59 1.94 -14.85 -4.76
N ASP A 60 0.94 -15.03 -5.62
CA ASP A 60 -0.08 -16.07 -5.46
C ASP A 60 0.51 -17.48 -5.44
N LEU A 61 1.51 -17.75 -6.29
CA LEU A 61 2.20 -19.04 -6.31
C LEU A 61 2.94 -19.30 -5.00
N ILE A 62 3.66 -18.30 -4.47
CA ILE A 62 4.37 -18.41 -3.19
C ILE A 62 3.40 -18.68 -2.04
N LEU A 63 2.27 -17.96 -1.99
CA LEU A 63 1.24 -18.14 -0.96
C LEU A 63 0.56 -19.52 -1.04
N LYS A 64 0.38 -20.07 -2.24
CA LYS A 64 -0.23 -21.39 -2.44
C LYS A 64 0.69 -22.55 -2.10
N HIS A 65 2.01 -22.41 -2.29
CA HIS A 65 2.92 -23.55 -2.21
C HIS A 65 3.47 -23.89 -0.83
N ASN A 66 3.30 -23.07 0.22
CA ASN A 66 3.66 -23.52 1.57
C ASN A 66 3.10 -22.67 2.74
N PRO A 67 1.91 -22.98 3.28
CA PRO A 67 1.43 -22.33 4.50
C PRO A 67 2.21 -22.72 5.78
N GLN A 68 3.07 -23.76 5.72
CA GLN A 68 3.67 -24.41 6.89
C GLN A 68 5.22 -24.31 6.97
N ALA A 69 5.93 -24.03 5.88
CA ALA A 69 7.41 -23.94 5.89
C ALA A 69 7.97 -22.54 6.12
N VAL A 70 7.13 -21.51 6.09
CA VAL A 70 7.48 -20.23 6.69
C VAL A 70 7.16 -20.38 8.18
N GLY A 71 8.13 -20.88 8.95
CA GLY A 71 8.05 -20.86 10.43
C GLY A 71 7.60 -19.46 10.91
N PRO A 72 7.01 -19.34 12.11
CA PRO A 72 6.12 -18.25 12.50
C PRO A 72 6.61 -16.87 12.03
N THR A 73 6.13 -16.43 10.86
CA THR A 73 6.40 -15.08 10.38
C THR A 73 5.40 -14.16 11.06
N MET A 74 5.89 -13.20 11.83
CA MET A 74 5.05 -12.09 12.29
C MET A 74 4.48 -11.37 11.07
N GLN A 75 3.17 -11.47 10.90
CA GLN A 75 2.39 -10.58 10.06
C GLN A 75 2.02 -9.38 10.92
N ASP A 76 2.85 -8.34 10.93
CA ASP A 76 2.46 -7.03 11.51
C ASP A 76 1.30 -6.37 10.72
N GLY A 77 0.90 -6.97 9.59
CA GLY A 77 -0.26 -6.60 8.78
C GLY A 77 -1.62 -7.20 9.20
N GLY A 78 -1.73 -7.89 10.34
CA GLY A 78 -3.01 -8.33 10.90
C GLY A 78 -3.71 -9.51 10.21
N VAL A 79 -4.53 -10.24 10.96
CA VAL A 79 -5.29 -11.41 10.50
C VAL A 79 -6.43 -10.97 9.58
N ARG A 80 -6.59 -11.63 8.42
CA ARG A 80 -7.79 -11.48 7.58
C ARG A 80 -8.99 -12.10 8.29
N ILE A 81 -9.87 -11.24 8.79
CA ILE A 81 -11.12 -11.64 9.44
C ILE A 81 -12.21 -11.66 8.37
N GLY A 82 -12.73 -12.86 8.08
CA GLY A 82 -13.80 -13.05 7.09
C GLY A 82 -15.15 -12.53 7.54
N CYS A 83 -15.43 -12.57 8.86
CA CYS A 83 -16.61 -11.96 9.45
C CYS A 83 -16.39 -11.54 10.91
N LEU A 84 -17.21 -10.59 11.39
CA LEU A 84 -17.10 -10.05 12.76
C LEU A 84 -17.20 -11.13 13.85
N HIS A 85 -17.90 -12.22 13.59
CA HIS A 85 -18.03 -13.33 14.52
C HIS A 85 -16.67 -14.02 14.78
N ASP A 86 -15.85 -14.19 13.73
CA ASP A 86 -14.52 -14.77 13.84
C ASP A 86 -13.60 -13.86 14.67
N MET A 87 -13.75 -12.54 14.52
CA MET A 87 -13.04 -11.55 15.35
C MET A 87 -13.35 -11.71 16.83
N LEU A 88 -14.64 -11.82 17.15
CA LEU A 88 -15.09 -11.98 18.52
C LEU A 88 -14.54 -13.27 19.11
N ASN A 89 -14.45 -14.34 18.32
CA ASN A 89 -13.93 -15.63 18.81
C ASN A 89 -12.44 -15.62 19.18
N ILE A 90 -11.65 -14.72 18.58
CA ILE A 90 -10.21 -14.58 18.85
C ILE A 90 -9.94 -13.78 20.14
N VAL A 91 -10.84 -12.87 20.53
CA VAL A 91 -10.63 -11.99 21.69
C VAL A 91 -11.15 -12.59 23.00
N SER A 92 -10.46 -12.26 24.10
CA SER A 92 -10.85 -12.69 25.45
C SER A 92 -12.21 -12.13 25.85
N SER A 93 -12.90 -12.79 26.79
CA SER A 93 -14.21 -12.35 27.30
C SER A 93 -14.21 -10.90 27.80
N LYS A 94 -13.11 -10.44 28.41
CA LYS A 94 -12.95 -9.05 28.87
C LYS A 94 -12.85 -8.06 27.70
N GLN A 95 -12.11 -8.42 26.64
CA GLN A 95 -11.98 -7.58 25.44
C GLN A 95 -13.27 -7.56 24.61
N ARG A 96 -14.02 -8.68 24.56
CA ARG A 96 -15.36 -8.72 23.95
C ARG A 96 -16.30 -7.73 24.61
N ALA A 97 -16.34 -7.70 25.95
CA ALA A 97 -17.17 -6.77 26.70
C ALA A 97 -16.82 -5.31 26.38
N GLN A 98 -15.53 -4.95 26.37
CA GLN A 98 -15.08 -3.59 26.05
C GLN A 98 -15.48 -3.14 24.63
N ILE A 99 -15.39 -4.02 23.64
CA ILE A 99 -15.80 -3.73 22.26
C ILE A 99 -17.32 -3.51 22.17
N LEU A 100 -18.11 -4.36 22.85
CA LEU A 100 -19.56 -4.21 22.89
C LEU A 100 -19.99 -2.93 23.60
N ASP A 101 -19.39 -2.62 24.74
CA ASP A 101 -19.65 -1.40 25.51
C ASP A 101 -19.35 -0.15 24.67
N PHE A 102 -18.20 -0.13 23.97
CA PHE A 102 -17.85 0.96 23.06
C PHE A 102 -18.87 1.12 21.93
N SER A 103 -19.33 0.00 21.34
CA SER A 103 -20.31 0.05 20.25
C SER A 103 -21.68 0.57 20.71
N ILE A 104 -22.12 0.20 21.92
CA ILE A 104 -23.37 0.67 22.51
C ILE A 104 -23.28 2.17 22.81
N ASP A 105 -22.15 2.63 23.34
CA ASP A 105 -21.96 4.03 23.72
C ASP A 105 -21.89 4.95 22.47
N ARG A 106 -21.30 4.45 21.38
CA ARG A 106 -21.28 5.14 20.08
C ARG A 106 -22.68 5.36 19.50
N THR A 107 -23.59 4.39 19.66
CA THR A 107 -24.99 4.53 19.19
C THR A 107 -25.75 5.59 19.99
N LYS A 108 -25.49 5.70 21.30
CA LYS A 108 -26.08 6.76 22.14
C LYS A 108 -25.56 8.15 21.77
N TYR A 109 -24.28 8.27 21.41
CA TYR A 109 -23.70 9.53 20.92
C TYR A 109 -24.28 9.96 19.57
N SER A 110 -24.46 9.00 18.65
CA SER A 110 -25.07 9.28 17.33
C SER A 110 -26.53 9.73 17.44
N GLN A 111 -27.31 9.19 18.38
CA GLN A 111 -28.71 9.60 18.58
C GLN A 111 -28.86 10.98 19.23
N ARG A 112 -27.87 11.46 19.98
CA ARG A 112 -27.88 12.82 20.58
C ARG A 112 -27.51 13.94 19.60
N LEU A 113 -26.82 13.62 18.51
CA LEU A 113 -26.39 14.62 17.51
C LEU A 113 -27.44 14.84 16.40
N PHE A 114 -28.46 13.98 16.31
CA PHE A 114 -29.56 14.07 15.35
C PHE A 114 -30.95 14.16 16.02
N GLY A 115 -31.00 14.59 17.29
CA GLY A 115 -32.22 14.84 18.06
C GLY A 115 -32.41 16.31 18.38
#